data_AF-A0A9E6MT57-F1
#
_entry.id   AF-A0A9E6MT57-F1
#
_cell.length_a   1.000
_cell.length_b   1.000
_cell.length_c   1.000
_cell.angle_alpha   90.00
_cell.angle_beta   90.00
_cell.angle_gamma   90.00
#
_symmetry.space_group_name_H-M   'P 1'
#
loop_
_entity.id
_entity.type
_entity.pdbx_description
1 polymer ?
#
loop_
_entity_poly.entity_id
_entity_poly.type
_entity_poly.pdbx_seq_one_letter_code
_entity_poly.pdbx_strand_id
1 'polypeptide(L)'
;MSFKDQLEAVKNEALDRDTIVGQVKETLLAAARKGESSTLISLSNERDSKTNIICHFLESEDIKFENVYDAKQIQRQNYYDRNKDKIIPNYTDTKYIFQGIRVFL
;
A
#
# COMPACT_ATOMS: atom_id res chain seq x y z
N MET A 1 11.03 15.06 28.86
CA MET A 1 10.31 14.26 27.84
C MET A 1 10.65 12.80 28.07
N SER A 2 9.63 11.94 28.20
CA SER A 2 9.80 10.49 28.33
C SER A 2 10.00 9.84 26.96
N PHE A 3 10.62 8.65 26.90
CA PHE A 3 10.71 7.86 25.68
C PHE A 3 9.34 7.56 25.07
N LYS A 4 8.30 7.44 25.92
CA LYS A 4 6.91 7.29 25.48
C LYS A 4 6.40 8.52 24.72
N ASP A 5 6.75 9.72 25.18
CA ASP A 5 6.36 10.99 24.53
C ASP A 5 7.07 11.15 23.18
N GLN A 6 8.32 10.69 23.08
CA GLN A 6 9.07 10.66 21.82
C GLN A 6 8.43 9.70 20.80
N LEU A 7 7.99 8.52 21.23
CA LEU A 7 7.28 7.55 20.39
C LEU A 7 5.96 8.10 19.85
N GLU A 8 5.17 8.80 20.68
CA GLU A 8 3.93 9.42 20.24
C GLU A 8 4.18 10.62 19.31
N ALA A 9 5.20 11.44 19.58
CA ALA A 9 5.58 12.55 18.71
C ALA A 9 5.99 12.05 17.31
N VAL A 10 6.86 11.03 17.24
CA VAL A 10 7.28 10.41 15.98
C VAL A 10 6.10 9.75 15.25
N LYS A 11 5.16 9.14 15.98
CA LYS A 11 3.95 8.57 15.38
C LYS A 11 3.05 9.66 14.77
N ASN A 12 2.93 10.80 15.43
CA ASN A 12 2.13 11.91 14.92
C ASN A 12 2.82 12.62 13.74
N GLU A 13 4.14 12.78 13.76
CA GLU A 13 4.93 13.27 12.62
C GLU A 13 4.89 12.29 11.43
N ALA A 14 4.91 10.98 11.67
CA ALA A 14 4.79 9.98 10.61
C ALA A 14 3.41 9.95 9.93
N LEU A 15 2.40 10.55 10.58
CA LEU A 15 1.05 10.76 10.03
C LEU A 15 0.90 12.16 9.40
N ASP A 16 1.89 13.03 9.55
CA ASP A 16 1.88 14.35 8.97
C ASP A 16 2.05 14.29 7.45
N ARG A 17 1.20 15.05 6.76
CA ARG A 17 1.12 15.03 5.29
C ARG A 17 2.43 15.46 4.64
N ASP A 18 3.06 16.49 5.18
CA ASP A 18 4.28 17.06 4.59
C ASP A 18 5.47 16.13 4.78
N THR A 19 5.52 15.42 5.92
CA THR A 19 6.53 14.38 6.17
C THR A 19 6.37 13.18 5.25
N ILE A 20 5.13 12.70 5.04
CA ILE A 20 4.84 11.60 4.11
C ILE A 20 5.22 11.99 2.67
N VAL A 21 4.81 13.17 2.22
CA VAL A 21 5.11 13.66 0.87
C VAL A 21 6.62 13.89 0.70
N GLY A 22 7.30 14.42 1.72
CA GLY A 22 8.75 14.60 1.72
C GLY A 22 9.51 13.29 1.49
N GLN A 23 9.15 12.22 2.22
CA GLN A 23 9.74 10.90 2.04
C GLN A 23 9.51 10.33 0.63
N VAL A 24 8.31 10.53 0.08
CA VAL A 24 7.98 10.09 -1.29
C VAL A 24 8.83 10.85 -2.31
N LYS A 25 8.94 12.18 -2.18
CA LYS A 25 9.78 13.00 -3.05
C LYS A 25 11.23 12.56 -3.03
N GLU A 26 11.81 12.31 -1.86
CA GLU A 26 13.19 11.82 -1.75
C GLU A 26 13.37 10.47 -2.44
N THR A 27 12.41 9.56 -2.27
CA THR A 27 12.44 8.23 -2.91
C THR A 27 12.38 8.34 -4.43
N LEU A 28 11.48 9.17 -4.95
CA LEU A 28 11.34 9.43 -6.39
C LEU A 28 12.59 10.10 -6.98
N LEU A 29 13.16 11.10 -6.29
CA LEU A 29 14.39 11.77 -6.72
C LEU A 29 15.58 10.80 -6.70
N ALA A 30 15.67 9.92 -5.70
CA ALA A 30 16.73 8.91 -5.64
C ALA A 30 16.60 7.89 -6.78
N ALA A 31 15.38 7.43 -7.09
CA ALA A 31 15.12 6.53 -8.21
C ALA A 31 15.43 7.19 -9.57
N ALA A 32 15.00 8.45 -9.77
CA ALA A 32 15.32 9.23 -10.97
C ALA A 32 16.84 9.42 -11.15
N ARG A 33 17.58 9.71 -10.06
CA ARG A 33 19.05 9.81 -10.09
C ARG A 33 19.74 8.49 -10.46
N LYS A 34 19.13 7.36 -10.14
CA LYS A 34 19.60 6.02 -10.54
C LYS A 34 19.24 5.65 -11.98
N GLY A 35 18.43 6.47 -12.67
CA GLY A 35 17.92 6.19 -14.00
C GLY A 35 16.83 5.12 -14.02
N GLU A 36 16.14 4.90 -12.90
CA GLU A 36 14.99 4.00 -12.84
C GLU A 36 13.77 4.65 -13.51
N SER A 37 13.04 3.88 -14.33
CA SER A 37 11.81 4.33 -15.01
C SER A 37 10.55 4.16 -14.14
N SER A 38 10.66 3.43 -13.04
CA SER A 38 9.59 3.29 -12.07
C SER A 38 10.14 2.90 -10.71
N THR A 39 9.45 3.28 -9.64
CA THR A 39 9.80 2.91 -8.28
C THR A 39 8.59 2.38 -7.53
N LEU A 40 8.81 1.42 -6.63
CA LEU A 40 7.75 0.84 -5.79
C LEU A 40 7.80 1.48 -4.41
N ILE A 41 6.72 2.15 -4.03
CA ILE A 41 6.50 2.63 -2.68
C ILE A 41 5.69 1.57 -1.94
N SER A 42 6.38 0.79 -1.09
CA SER A 42 5.75 -0.27 -0.31
C SER A 42 4.76 0.30 0.71
N LEU A 43 3.51 -0.14 0.64
CA LEU A 43 2.43 0.29 1.54
C LEU A 43 1.64 -0.93 1.99
N SER A 44 1.26 -0.94 3.26
CA SER A 44 0.62 -2.09 3.91
C SER A 44 -0.87 -2.22 3.60
N ASN A 45 -1.54 -1.12 3.25
CA ASN A 45 -2.98 -1.11 3.00
C ASN A 45 -3.37 -0.02 1.99
N GLU A 46 -4.16 -0.40 0.99
CA GLU A 46 -4.63 0.48 -0.07
C GLU A 46 -5.51 1.62 0.46
N ARG A 47 -6.28 1.36 1.53
CA ARG A 47 -7.23 2.32 2.11
C ARG A 47 -6.69 3.06 3.33
N ASP A 48 -5.40 2.97 3.58
CA ASP A 48 -4.78 3.70 4.68
C ASP A 48 -4.69 5.19 4.37
N SER A 49 -4.71 6.01 5.43
CA SER A 49 -4.60 7.46 5.29
C SER A 49 -3.31 7.85 4.59
N LYS A 50 -2.20 7.16 4.89
CA LYS A 50 -0.91 7.34 4.23
C LYS A 50 -0.99 7.10 2.73
N THR A 51 -1.60 5.98 2.31
CA THR A 51 -1.76 5.64 0.89
C THR A 51 -2.57 6.71 0.17
N ASN A 52 -3.67 7.17 0.77
CA ASN A 52 -4.50 8.22 0.18
C ASN A 52 -3.76 9.56 0.02
N ILE A 53 -2.94 9.94 1.02
CA ILE A 53 -2.09 11.14 0.95
C ILE A 53 -1.11 11.04 -0.22
N ILE A 54 -0.47 9.88 -0.41
CA ILE A 54 0.49 9.65 -1.48
C ILE A 54 -0.20 9.70 -2.85
N CYS A 55 -1.34 9.01 -3.02
CA CYS A 55 -2.12 9.06 -4.26
C CYS A 55 -2.48 10.50 -4.62
N HIS A 56 -3.06 11.26 -3.69
CA HIS A 56 -3.44 12.65 -3.94
C HIS A 56 -2.25 13.55 -4.29
N PHE A 57 -1.08 13.32 -3.67
CA PHE A 57 0.12 14.04 -4.04
C PHE A 57 0.55 13.73 -5.48
N LEU A 58 0.60 12.45 -5.85
CA LEU A 58 0.98 12.03 -7.20
C LEU A 58 0.00 12.55 -8.26
N GLU A 59 -1.30 12.49 -7.98
CA GLU A 59 -2.35 13.07 -8.84
C GLU A 59 -2.18 14.59 -9.00
N SER A 60 -1.83 15.31 -7.92
CA SER A 60 -1.67 16.77 -7.97
C SER A 60 -0.47 17.23 -8.81
N GLU A 61 0.54 16.37 -8.95
CA GLU A 61 1.74 16.61 -9.75
C GLU A 61 1.65 15.95 -11.14
N ASP A 62 0.49 15.39 -11.50
CA ASP A 62 0.23 14.64 -12.76
C ASP A 62 1.20 13.46 -12.99
N ILE A 63 1.63 12.81 -11.91
CA ILE A 63 2.53 11.66 -11.97
C ILE A 63 1.72 10.37 -12.10
N LYS A 64 2.06 9.53 -13.06
CA LYS A 64 1.39 8.23 -13.27
C LYS A 64 1.79 7.21 -12.22
N PHE A 65 0.81 6.48 -11.70
CA PHE A 65 1.05 5.38 -10.76
C PHE A 65 0.01 4.27 -10.88
N GLU A 66 0.36 3.09 -10.38
CA GLU A 66 -0.50 1.90 -10.34
C GLU A 66 -0.40 1.18 -8.98
N ASN A 67 -1.52 0.65 -8.51
CA ASN A 67 -1.54 -0.21 -7.32
C ASN A 67 -0.92 -1.57 -7.65
N VAL A 68 0.01 -2.01 -6.80
CA VAL A 68 0.67 -3.30 -6.93
C VAL A 68 0.09 -4.28 -5.93
N TYR A 69 -0.30 -5.44 -6.44
CA TYR A 69 -0.82 -6.55 -5.63
C TYR A 69 0.02 -7.80 -5.87
N ASP A 70 0.31 -8.52 -4.79
CA ASP A 70 0.87 -9.86 -4.83
C ASP A 70 -0.29 -10.87 -4.84
N ALA A 71 -0.29 -11.77 -5.83
CA ALA A 71 -1.32 -12.79 -5.99
C ALA A 71 -0.84 -14.11 -5.39
N LYS A 72 -1.48 -14.56 -4.31
CA LYS A 72 -1.19 -15.84 -3.67
C LYS A 72 -2.33 -16.81 -3.85
N GLN A 73 -2.00 -18.02 -4.30
CA GLN A 73 -2.95 -19.13 -4.28
C GLN A 73 -3.15 -19.61 -2.84
N ILE A 74 -4.41 -19.74 -2.43
CA ILE A 74 -4.79 -20.26 -1.13
C ILE A 74 -5.78 -21.41 -1.31
N GLN A 75 -5.68 -22.42 -0.45
CA GLN A 75 -6.71 -23.47 -0.39
C GLN A 75 -7.84 -23.02 0.52
N ARG A 76 -9.05 -22.98 -0.02
CA ARG A 76 -10.28 -22.76 0.75
C ARG A 76 -10.86 -24.12 1.11
N GLN A 77 -11.05 -24.35 2.40
CA GLN A 77 -11.77 -25.53 2.88
C GLN A 77 -13.25 -25.42 2.56
N ASN A 78 -13.89 -26.58 2.44
CA ASN A 78 -15.32 -26.71 2.21
C ASN A 78 -16.12 -26.04 3.32
N TYR A 79 -17.28 -25.51 2.95
CA TYR A 79 -18.21 -24.89 3.89
C TYR A 79 -19.65 -25.08 3.40
N TYR A 80 -20.59 -25.06 4.34
CA TYR A 80 -22.02 -25.06 4.01
C TYR A 80 -22.49 -23.63 3.75
N ASP A 81 -22.96 -23.37 2.53
CA ASP A 81 -23.52 -22.09 2.11
C ASP A 81 -25.03 -22.10 2.37
N ARG A 82 -25.46 -21.40 3.44
CA ARG A 82 -26.86 -21.29 3.84
C ARG A 82 -27.74 -20.66 2.75
N ASN A 83 -27.20 -19.76 1.94
CA ASN A 83 -27.98 -19.09 0.87
C ASN A 83 -28.25 -20.03 -0.30
N LYS A 84 -27.43 -21.06 -0.48
CA LYS A 84 -27.54 -22.04 -1.57
C LYS A 84 -27.98 -23.42 -1.11
N ASP A 85 -28.25 -23.58 0.18
CA ASP A 85 -28.58 -24.84 0.86
C ASP A 85 -27.69 -26.02 0.42
N LYS A 86 -26.37 -25.77 0.31
CA LYS A 86 -25.43 -26.77 -0.19
C LYS A 86 -24.02 -26.63 0.38
N ILE A 87 -23.27 -27.74 0.35
CA ILE A 87 -21.85 -27.75 0.68
C ILE A 87 -21.04 -27.31 -0.55
N ILE A 88 -20.25 -26.26 -0.40
CA ILE A 88 -19.25 -25.84 -1.37
C ILE A 88 -17.99 -26.69 -1.14
N PRO A 89 -17.47 -27.41 -2.15
CA PRO A 89 -16.29 -28.26 -2.01
C PRO A 89 -15.01 -27.44 -1.83
N ASN A 90 -13.91 -28.09 -1.48
CA ASN A 90 -12.60 -27.45 -1.45
C ASN A 90 -12.25 -26.88 -2.83
N TYR A 91 -11.68 -25.68 -2.86
CA TYR A 91 -11.22 -25.07 -4.10
C TYR A 91 -9.98 -24.20 -3.86
N THR A 92 -9.20 -24.02 -4.92
CA THR A 92 -8.09 -23.07 -4.93
C THR A 92 -8.62 -21.70 -5.27
N ASP A 93 -8.33 -20.73 -4.42
CA ASP A 93 -8.70 -19.33 -4.57
C ASP A 93 -7.45 -18.48 -4.78
N THR A 94 -7.58 -17.35 -5.46
CA THR A 94 -6.48 -16.40 -5.64
C THR A 94 -6.73 -15.19 -4.77
N LYS A 95 -5.88 -15.01 -3.76
CA LYS A 95 -5.93 -13.85 -2.87
C LYS A 95 -4.94 -12.80 -3.34
N TYR A 96 -5.46 -11.62 -3.68
CA TYR A 96 -4.66 -10.45 -3.97
C TYR A 96 -4.33 -9.71 -2.67
N ILE A 97 -3.05 -9.45 -2.43
CA ILE A 97 -2.53 -8.75 -1.24
C ILE A 97 -1.88 -7.47 -1.74
N PHE A 98 -2.40 -6.33 -1.32
CA PHE A 98 -1.80 -5.03 -1.66
C PHE A 98 -0.36 -4.95 -1.12
N GLN A 99 0.56 -4.54 -1.98
CA GLN A 99 1.99 -4.40 -1.68
C GLN A 99 2.44 -2.94 -1.69
N GLY A 100 1.70 -2.06 -2.38
CA GLY A 100 2.07 -0.66 -2.49
C GLY A 100 1.68 -0.04 -3.82
N ILE A 101 2.32 1.07 -4.13
CA ILE A 101 2.08 1.84 -5.35
C ILE A 101 3.37 1.88 -6.16
N ARG A 102 3.28 1.51 -7.44
CA ARG A 102 4.35 1.74 -8.41
C ARG A 102 4.15 3.09 -9.06
N VAL A 103 5.15 3.95 -8.96
CA VAL A 103 5.16 5.28 -9.57
C VAL A 103 6.07 5.27 -10.78
N PHE A 104 5.63 5.85 -11.89
CA PHE A 104 6.39 5.95 -13.14
C PHE A 104 7.04 7.34 -13.24
N LEU A 105 8.34 7.36 -13.56
CA LEU A 105 9.21 8.54 -13.59
C LEU A 105 9.50 9.00 -15.02
#